data_AF-A0A3B8HJN6-F1
#
_entry.id   AF-A0A3B8HJN6-F1
#
_cell.length_a   1.000
_cell.length_b   1.000
_cell.length_c   1.000
_cell.angle_alpha   90.00
_cell.angle_beta   90.00
_cell.angle_gamma   90.00
#
_symmetry.space_group_name_H-M   'P 1'
#
loop_
_entity.id
_entity.type
_entity.pdbx_description
1 polymer ?
#
loop_
_entity_poly.entity_id
_entity_poly.type
_entity_poly.pdbx_seq_one_letter_code
_entity_poly.pdbx_strand_id
1 'polypeptide(L)'
;MATLPAPDRIALQIYEAAARENAATNKKRRFGRSDHKRYLGMSQIGDPCARKLRYDFRSFTPKPFDGRMGLLFDDGNFYEAKIIKYLRLAGFRLEHTGQDDQLEFRRFDGLFCGHADGVIHGVTERPRILECKSANRNKFASFQRCRTCW
;
A
#
# COMPACT_ATOMS: atom_id res chain seq x y z
N MET A 1 23.71 -13.44 3.57
CA MET A 1 22.55 -12.62 3.99
C MET A 1 22.42 -12.83 5.49
N ALA A 2 22.77 -11.84 6.32
CA ALA A 2 22.71 -12.02 7.77
C ALA A 2 21.26 -12.24 8.19
N THR A 3 20.95 -13.40 8.76
CA THR A 3 19.67 -13.67 9.41
C THR A 3 19.54 -12.70 10.57
N LEU A 4 18.49 -11.89 10.56
CA LEU A 4 18.16 -11.06 11.71
C LEU A 4 18.01 -11.97 12.94
N PRO A 5 18.50 -11.54 14.12
CA PRO A 5 18.29 -12.30 15.34
C PRO A 5 16.78 -12.51 15.55
N ALA A 6 16.42 -13.61 16.21
CA ALA A 6 15.04 -13.84 16.60
C ALA A 6 14.53 -12.62 17.38
N PRO A 7 13.30 -12.14 17.12
CA PRO A 7 12.76 -10.99 17.83
C PRO A 7 12.73 -11.29 19.32
N ASP A 8 13.18 -10.34 20.13
CA ASP A 8 13.08 -10.46 21.58
C ASP A 8 11.63 -10.38 22.06
N ARG A 9 11.43 -10.60 23.36
CA ARG A 9 10.10 -10.57 24.00
C ARG A 9 9.38 -9.25 23.77
N ILE A 10 10.08 -8.12 23.76
CA ILE A 10 9.48 -6.79 23.61
C ILE A 10 8.99 -6.63 22.17
N ALA A 11 9.82 -6.97 21.19
CA ALA A 11 9.45 -6.95 19.78
C ALA A 11 8.23 -7.84 19.50
N LEU A 12 8.18 -9.04 20.09
CA LEU A 12 7.02 -9.93 19.96
C LEU A 12 5.74 -9.31 20.54
N GLN A 13 5.82 -8.67 21.72
CA GLN A 13 4.68 -7.99 22.32
C GLN A 13 4.17 -6.83 21.46
N ILE A 14 5.07 -6.07 20.85
CA ILE A 14 4.70 -5.00 19.90
C ILE A 14 4.02 -5.60 18.67
N TYR A 15 4.55 -6.69 18.11
CA TYR A 15 3.93 -7.36 16.96
C TYR A 15 2.53 -7.88 17.31
N GLU A 16 2.35 -8.49 18.48
CA GLU A 16 1.01 -8.93 18.93
C GLU A 16 0.05 -7.76 19.09
N ALA A 17 0.49 -6.63 19.66
CA ALA A 17 -0.33 -5.43 19.79
C ALA A 17 -0.75 -4.89 18.42
N ALA A 18 0.20 -4.76 17.50
CA ALA A 18 -0.06 -4.32 16.13
C ALA A 18 -1.02 -5.26 15.39
N ALA A 19 -0.91 -6.58 15.60
CA ALA A 19 -1.83 -7.55 15.01
C ALA A 19 -3.26 -7.38 15.55
N ARG A 20 -3.42 -7.12 16.86
CA ARG A 20 -4.73 -6.89 17.49
C ARG A 20 -5.37 -5.59 16.98
N GLU A 21 -4.59 -4.51 16.92
CA GLU A 21 -5.04 -3.23 16.37
C GLU A 21 -5.46 -3.37 14.90
N ASN A 22 -4.62 -3.99 14.08
CA ASN A 22 -4.94 -4.24 12.68
C ASN A 22 -6.18 -5.13 12.51
N ALA A 23 -6.37 -6.15 13.34
CA ALA A 23 -7.58 -6.97 13.32
C ALA A 23 -8.84 -6.14 13.64
N ALA A 24 -8.76 -5.22 14.60
CA ALA A 24 -9.85 -4.31 14.96
C ALA A 24 -10.14 -3.28 13.85
N THR A 25 -9.11 -2.68 13.26
CA THR A 25 -9.21 -1.72 12.15
C THR A 25 -9.71 -2.39 10.88
N ASN A 26 -9.25 -3.60 10.57
CA ASN A 26 -9.71 -4.38 9.42
C ASN A 26 -11.17 -4.83 9.60
N LYS A 27 -11.62 -5.10 10.83
CA LYS A 27 -13.04 -5.34 11.15
C LYS A 27 -13.89 -4.08 10.89
N LYS A 28 -13.41 -2.88 11.25
CA LYS A 28 -14.07 -1.59 10.90
C LYS A 28 -14.08 -1.32 9.39
N ARG A 29 -12.96 -1.53 8.67
CA ARG A 29 -12.88 -1.36 7.20
C ARG A 29 -13.76 -2.35 6.44
N ARG A 30 -13.93 -3.58 6.95
CA ARG A 30 -14.82 -4.61 6.40
C ARG A 30 -16.30 -4.29 6.58
N PHE A 31 -16.67 -3.67 7.71
CA PHE A 31 -18.07 -3.27 7.98
C PHE A 31 -18.48 -1.93 7.35
N GLY A 32 -17.52 -1.05 6.98
CA GLY A 32 -17.78 0.22 6.29
C GLY A 32 -17.58 0.22 4.77
N ARG A 33 -17.02 -0.85 4.20
CA ARG A 33 -16.90 -1.11 2.74
C ARG A 33 -17.44 -2.51 2.43
N SER A 34 -18.62 -2.83 2.94
CA SER A 34 -19.28 -4.13 2.80
C SER A 34 -19.88 -4.32 1.42
N ASP A 35 -19.02 -4.36 0.42
CA ASP A 35 -19.22 -5.20 -0.76
C ASP A 35 -17.90 -5.93 -0.94
N HIS A 36 -17.93 -7.26 -0.80
CA HIS A 36 -16.80 -8.13 -1.13
C HIS A 36 -16.20 -7.66 -2.44
N LYS A 37 -14.98 -7.09 -2.42
CA LYS A 37 -14.37 -6.44 -3.58
C LYS A 37 -14.34 -7.44 -4.74
N ARG A 38 -15.34 -7.38 -5.63
CA ARG A 38 -15.37 -8.11 -6.90
C ARG A 38 -14.58 -7.33 -7.94
N TYR A 39 -13.42 -6.82 -7.55
CA TYR A 39 -12.53 -6.08 -8.41
C TYR A 39 -11.09 -6.50 -8.16
N LEU A 40 -10.29 -6.45 -9.22
CA LEU A 40 -8.86 -6.66 -9.15
C LEU A 40 -8.17 -5.31 -8.93
N GLY A 41 -7.40 -5.21 -7.85
CA GLY A 41 -6.63 -4.01 -7.53
C GLY A 41 -5.46 -3.80 -8.50
N MET A 42 -5.15 -2.54 -8.83
CA MET A 42 -3.93 -2.20 -9.59
C MET A 42 -2.63 -2.62 -8.89
N SER A 43 -2.65 -2.83 -7.58
CA SER A 43 -1.51 -3.38 -6.83
C SER A 43 -1.35 -4.91 -6.96
N GLN A 44 -2.37 -5.59 -7.52
CA GLN A 44 -2.40 -7.05 -7.70
C GLN A 44 -2.31 -7.44 -9.17
N ILE A 45 -2.83 -6.61 -10.07
CA ILE A 45 -2.78 -6.84 -11.51
C ILE A 45 -1.32 -7.04 -11.97
N GLY A 46 -1.08 -8.05 -12.80
CA GLY A 46 0.26 -8.41 -13.26
C GLY A 46 1.00 -9.42 -12.38
N ASP A 47 0.40 -9.89 -11.28
CA ASP A 47 0.96 -11.06 -10.57
C ASP A 47 1.00 -12.28 -11.52
N PRO A 48 2.14 -12.96 -11.68
CA PRO A 48 2.28 -14.07 -12.62
C PRO A 48 1.43 -15.28 -12.23
N CYS A 49 0.96 -15.37 -10.99
CA CYS A 49 0.15 -16.48 -10.50
C CYS A 49 -1.35 -16.21 -10.71
N ALA A 50 -1.89 -16.71 -11.83
CA ALA A 50 -3.32 -16.61 -12.14
C ALA A 50 -4.24 -17.15 -11.03
N ARG A 51 -3.81 -18.19 -10.30
CA ARG A 51 -4.57 -18.75 -9.16
C ARG A 51 -4.70 -17.75 -8.01
N LYS A 52 -3.63 -17.00 -7.72
CA LYS A 52 -3.64 -15.96 -6.69
C LYS A 52 -4.60 -14.83 -7.07
N LEU A 53 -4.48 -14.32 -8.29
CA LEU A 53 -5.42 -13.33 -8.85
C LEU A 53 -6.88 -13.79 -8.73
N ARG A 54 -7.16 -15.07 -9.03
CA ARG A 54 -8.50 -15.65 -8.95
C ARG A 54 -9.04 -15.69 -7.52
N TYR A 55 -8.21 -15.99 -6.52
CA TYR A 55 -8.64 -15.98 -5.12
C TYR A 55 -8.91 -14.57 -4.62
N ASP A 56 -8.01 -13.64 -4.94
CA ASP A 56 -8.14 -12.23 -4.56
C ASP A 56 -9.43 -11.63 -5.15
N PHE A 57 -9.70 -11.85 -6.44
CA PHE A 57 -10.91 -11.39 -7.11
C PHE A 57 -12.21 -11.95 -6.50
N ARG A 58 -12.18 -13.19 -5.99
CA ARG A 58 -13.33 -13.84 -5.36
C ARG A 58 -13.43 -13.56 -3.86
N SER A 59 -12.59 -12.67 -3.32
CA SER A 59 -12.55 -12.35 -1.90
C SER A 59 -12.38 -13.59 -1.01
N PHE A 60 -11.68 -14.63 -1.49
CA PHE A 60 -11.27 -15.73 -0.63
C PHE A 60 -10.33 -15.14 0.42
N THR A 61 -10.76 -15.17 1.68
CA THR A 61 -10.12 -14.40 2.75
C THR A 61 -8.70 -14.92 2.98
N PRO A 62 -7.66 -14.10 2.74
CA PRO A 62 -6.30 -14.48 3.13
C PRO A 62 -6.21 -14.61 4.65
N LYS A 63 -5.22 -15.38 5.12
CA LYS A 63 -4.81 -15.40 6.53
C LYS A 63 -4.66 -13.94 7.02
N PRO A 64 -5.09 -13.61 8.26
CA PRO A 64 -4.84 -12.29 8.83
C PRO A 64 -3.37 -11.90 8.67
N PHE A 65 -3.09 -10.63 8.37
CA PHE A 65 -1.72 -10.13 8.37
C PHE A 65 -1.08 -10.40 9.73
N ASP A 66 0.18 -10.84 9.72
CA ASP A 66 0.95 -10.86 10.95
C ASP A 66 1.21 -9.41 11.43
N GLY A 67 1.48 -9.26 12.72
CA GLY A 67 1.66 -7.94 13.33
C GLY A 67 2.83 -7.16 12.78
N ARG A 68 3.88 -7.85 12.32
CA ARG A 68 5.03 -7.21 11.69
C ARG A 68 4.64 -6.61 10.35
N MET A 69 3.83 -7.30 9.54
CA MET A 69 3.28 -6.76 8.31
C MET A 69 2.38 -5.56 8.57
N GLY A 70 1.58 -5.60 9.64
CA GLY A 70 0.80 -4.45 10.10
C GLY A 70 1.66 -3.19 10.26
N LEU A 71 2.74 -3.29 11.05
CA LEU A 71 3.66 -2.18 11.26
C LEU A 71 4.32 -1.69 9.97
N LEU A 72 4.64 -2.58 9.03
CA LEU A 72 5.20 -2.16 7.74
C LEU A 72 4.21 -1.32 6.92
N PHE A 73 2.91 -1.60 7.01
CA PHE A 73 1.89 -0.77 6.38
C PHE A 73 1.76 0.58 7.10
N ASP A 74 1.80 0.59 8.43
CA ASP A 74 1.74 1.82 9.22
C ASP A 74 2.93 2.74 8.93
N ASP A 75 4.14 2.17 8.85
CA ASP A 75 5.34 2.88 8.41
C ASP A 75 5.14 3.49 7.01
N GLY A 76 4.57 2.72 6.07
CA GLY A 76 4.22 3.20 4.73
C GLY A 76 3.35 4.45 4.76
N ASN A 77 2.23 4.38 5.49
CA ASN A 77 1.29 5.50 5.63
C ASN A 77 1.97 6.73 6.27
N PHE A 78 2.82 6.50 7.29
CA PHE A 78 3.57 7.56 7.96
C PHE A 78 4.54 8.27 7.01
N TYR A 79 5.31 7.51 6.23
CA TYR A 79 6.25 8.10 5.27
C TYR A 79 5.54 8.81 4.11
N GLU A 80 4.44 8.25 3.60
CA GLU A 80 3.60 8.89 2.59
C GLU A 80 3.12 10.28 3.07
N ALA A 81 2.53 10.36 4.26
CA ALA A 81 2.07 11.61 4.84
C ALA A 81 3.22 12.65 5.00
N LYS A 82 4.41 12.20 5.39
CA LYS A 82 5.59 13.08 5.47
C LYS A 82 6.04 13.59 4.11
N ILE A 83 6.07 12.73 3.08
CA ILE A 83 6.46 13.12 1.72
C ILE A 83 5.49 14.15 1.17
N ILE A 84 4.17 13.91 1.30
CA ILE A 84 3.12 14.86 0.90
C ILE A 84 3.32 16.21 1.60
N LYS A 85 3.56 16.19 2.91
CA LYS A 85 3.83 17.42 3.69
C LYS A 85 5.05 18.18 3.13
N TYR A 86 6.16 17.50 2.88
CA TYR A 86 7.37 18.16 2.40
C TYR A 86 7.25 18.68 0.97
N LEU A 87 6.55 17.97 0.09
CA LEU A 87 6.25 18.45 -1.26
C LEU A 87 5.42 19.74 -1.23
N ARG A 88 4.40 19.81 -0.36
CA ARG A 88 3.61 21.05 -0.17
C ARG A 88 4.47 22.20 0.36
N LEU A 89 5.32 21.93 1.36
CA LEU A 89 6.23 22.94 1.91
C LEU A 89 7.27 23.41 0.89
N ALA A 90 7.68 22.56 -0.03
CA ALA A 90 8.55 22.91 -1.15
C ALA A 90 7.84 23.71 -2.26
N GLY A 91 6.53 23.98 -2.12
CA GLY A 91 5.75 24.80 -3.05
C GLY A 91 5.06 24.01 -4.17
N PHE A 92 5.11 22.67 -4.16
CA PHE A 92 4.37 21.88 -5.14
C PHE A 92 2.87 21.86 -4.80
N ARG A 93 2.05 21.97 -5.84
CA ARG A 93 0.61 21.73 -5.74
C ARG A 93 0.34 20.23 -5.86
N LEU A 94 -0.42 19.69 -4.91
CA LEU A 94 -0.85 18.30 -4.88
C LEU A 94 -2.38 18.21 -4.84
N GLU A 95 -2.94 17.22 -5.53
CA GLU A 95 -4.37 16.87 -5.53
C GLU A 95 -4.54 15.39 -5.15
N HIS A 96 -5.72 15.03 -4.64
CA HIS A 96 -6.09 13.66 -4.30
C HIS A 96 -5.13 12.94 -3.35
N THR A 97 -4.68 13.65 -2.31
CA THR A 97 -3.68 13.13 -1.36
C THR A 97 -4.30 12.83 -0.01
N GLY A 98 -3.97 11.67 0.55
CA GLY A 98 -4.42 11.25 1.87
C GLY A 98 -5.42 10.10 1.82
N GLN A 99 -5.55 9.37 2.92
CA GLN A 99 -6.21 8.06 2.96
C GLN A 99 -7.69 8.06 2.52
N ASP A 100 -8.38 9.18 2.71
CA ASP A 100 -9.80 9.35 2.36
C ASP A 100 -10.02 10.13 1.05
N ASP A 101 -8.95 10.69 0.45
CA ASP A 101 -9.00 11.52 -0.75
C ASP A 101 -8.12 10.96 -1.89
N GLN A 102 -7.80 9.67 -1.86
CA GLN A 102 -7.00 9.03 -2.93
C GLN A 102 -7.75 9.03 -4.27
N LEU A 103 -7.02 9.22 -5.36
CA LEU A 103 -7.60 9.19 -6.71
C LEU A 103 -7.97 7.76 -7.10
N GLU A 104 -9.28 7.47 -7.19
CA GLU A 104 -9.79 6.17 -7.66
C GLU A 104 -9.85 6.11 -9.19
N PHE A 105 -9.26 5.07 -9.76
CA PHE A 105 -9.42 4.70 -11.16
C PHE A 105 -10.31 3.47 -11.25
N ARG A 106 -11.28 3.46 -12.16
CA ARG A 106 -12.17 2.32 -12.39
C ARG A 106 -12.28 1.97 -13.87
N ARG A 107 -12.17 0.68 -14.21
CA ARG A 107 -12.29 0.15 -15.59
C ARG A 107 -13.03 -1.18 -15.60
N PHE A 108 -13.45 -1.59 -16.81
CA PHE A 108 -14.17 -2.85 -17.08
C PHE A 108 -15.36 -3.04 -16.14
N ASP A 109 -16.29 -2.08 -16.15
CA ASP A 109 -17.51 -2.12 -15.32
C ASP A 109 -17.24 -2.30 -13.82
N GLY A 110 -16.14 -1.71 -13.34
CA GLY A 110 -15.77 -1.81 -11.93
C GLY A 110 -15.01 -3.07 -11.53
N LEU A 111 -14.68 -3.94 -12.47
CA LEU A 111 -13.87 -5.13 -12.22
C LEU A 111 -12.39 -4.79 -12.02
N PHE A 112 -11.94 -3.61 -12.43
CA PHE A 112 -10.58 -3.13 -12.23
C PHE A 112 -10.62 -1.81 -11.50
N CYS A 113 -9.95 -1.75 -10.34
CA CYS A 113 -9.83 -0.52 -9.58
C CYS A 113 -8.39 -0.27 -9.13
N GLY A 114 -8.00 0.99 -9.06
CA GLY A 114 -6.73 1.40 -8.46
C GLY A 114 -6.91 2.69 -7.68
N HIS A 115 -5.97 2.93 -6.77
CA HIS A 115 -5.91 4.14 -5.96
C HIS A 115 -4.49 4.66 -6.05
N ALA A 116 -4.32 5.89 -6.54
CA ALA A 116 -3.03 6.56 -6.51
C ALA A 116 -2.92 7.39 -5.22
N ASP A 117 -1.69 7.54 -4.72
CA ASP A 117 -1.43 8.33 -3.52
C ASP A 117 -1.63 9.84 -3.74
N GLY A 118 -1.58 10.29 -5.00
CA GLY A 118 -2.10 11.59 -5.42
C GLY A 118 -1.67 12.00 -6.82
N VAL A 119 -1.82 13.30 -7.10
CA VAL A 119 -1.38 13.94 -8.35
C VAL A 119 -0.51 15.15 -8.00
N ILE A 120 0.66 15.26 -8.63
CA ILE A 120 1.61 16.35 -8.44
C ILE A 120 1.68 17.25 -9.69
N HIS A 121 1.62 18.56 -9.48
CA HIS A 121 1.71 19.58 -10.51
C HIS A 121 3.06 20.31 -10.44
N GLY A 122 3.52 20.85 -11.57
CA GLY A 122 4.73 21.68 -11.62
C GLY A 122 6.05 20.89 -11.69
N VAL A 123 6.02 19.57 -11.81
CA VAL A 123 7.22 18.74 -12.08
C VAL A 123 7.52 18.68 -13.58
N THR A 124 6.47 18.60 -14.40
CA THR A 124 6.55 18.70 -15.87
C THR A 124 5.38 19.56 -16.37
N GLU A 125 5.30 19.81 -17.68
CA GLU A 125 4.17 20.54 -18.30
C GLU A 125 2.79 19.94 -17.97
N ARG A 126 2.72 18.62 -17.76
CA ARG A 126 1.50 17.91 -17.37
C ARG A 126 1.56 17.44 -15.92
N PRO A 127 0.42 17.37 -15.21
CA PRO A 127 0.35 16.73 -13.90
C PRO A 127 0.81 15.27 -13.98
N ARG A 128 1.43 14.77 -12.91
CA ARG A 128 1.92 13.39 -12.80
C ARG A 128 1.26 12.68 -11.65
N ILE A 129 1.04 11.38 -11.81
CA ILE A 129 0.64 10.52 -10.69
C ILE A 129 1.79 10.48 -9.68
N LEU A 130 1.44 10.70 -8.42
CA LEU A 130 2.31 10.53 -7.27
C LEU A 130 2.05 9.15 -6.68
N GLU A 131 3.11 8.34 -6.57
CA GLU A 131 3.10 7.03 -5.92
C GLU A 131 4.29 6.97 -4.95
N CYS A 132 4.00 6.79 -3.67
CA CYS A 132 4.98 6.71 -2.60
C CYS A 132 5.20 5.25 -2.21
N LYS A 133 6.47 4.85 -2.05
CA LYS A 133 6.83 3.53 -1.54
C LYS A 133 7.91 3.65 -0.48
N SER A 134 7.66 3.04 0.68
CA SER A 134 8.69 2.76 1.66
C SER A 134 9.28 1.37 1.40
N ALA A 135 10.60 1.25 1.52
CA ALA A 135 11.29 -0.01 1.30
C ALA A 135 12.51 -0.12 2.22
N ASN A 136 12.80 -1.35 2.65
CA ASN A 136 14.07 -1.61 3.32
C ASN A 136 15.24 -1.53 2.31
N ARG A 137 16.46 -1.44 2.83
CA ARG A 137 17.68 -1.33 2.02
C ARG A 137 17.79 -2.40 0.93
N ASN A 138 17.46 -3.65 1.25
CA ASN A 138 17.60 -4.76 0.30
C ASN A 138 16.59 -4.65 -0.85
N LYS A 139 15.32 -4.34 -0.55
CA LYS A 139 14.29 -4.11 -1.57
C LYS A 139 14.64 -2.92 -2.44
N PHE A 140 15.11 -1.83 -1.83
CA PHE A 140 15.55 -0.65 -2.57
C PHE A 140 16.74 -0.94 -3.48
N ALA A 141 17.74 -1.69 -3.00
CA ALA A 141 18.88 -2.11 -3.82
C ALA A 141 18.46 -3.05 -4.97
N SER A 142 17.46 -3.90 -4.77
CA SER A 142 16.89 -4.69 -5.87
C SER A 142 16.16 -3.82 -6.89
N PHE A 143 15.40 -2.82 -6.45
CA PHE A 143 14.72 -1.87 -7.32
C PHE A 143 15.73 -1.10 -8.21
N GLN A 144 16.80 -0.57 -7.62
CA GLN A 144 17.85 0.16 -8.37
C GLN A 144 18.56 -0.69 -9.43
N ARG A 145 18.67 -2.01 -9.23
CA ARG A 145 19.29 -2.93 -10.19
C ARG A 145 18.37 -3.27 -11.35
N CYS A 146 17.06 -3.13 -11.17
CA CYS A 146 16.08 -3.42 -12.20
C CYS A 146 16.00 -2.22 -13.17
N ARG A 147 16.84 -2.24 -14.22
CA ARG A 147 16.92 -1.18 -15.23
C ARG A 147 15.75 -1.16 -16.23
N THR A 148 14.87 -2.14 -16.18
CA THR A 148 13.69 -2.26 -17.05
C THR A 148 12.48 -2.61 -16.18
N CYS A 149 11.72 -1.60 -15.79
CA CYS A 149 10.41 -1.74 -15.16
C CYS A 149 9.46 -0.70 -15.77
N TRP A 150 8.78 -1.12 -16.84
CA TRP A 150 7.48 -0.60 -17.27
C TRP A 150 6.65 -1.81 -17.71
#